data_AF-A0AA35MIR0-F1
#
_entry.id   AF-A0AA35MIR0-F1
#
_cell.length_a   1.000
_cell.length_b   1.000
_cell.length_c   1.000
_cell.angle_alpha   90.00
_cell.angle_beta   90.00
_cell.angle_gamma   90.00
#
_symmetry.space_group_name_H-M   'P 1'
#
loop_
_entity.id
_entity.type
_entity.pdbx_description
1 polymer ?
#
loop_
_entity_poly.entity_id
_entity_poly.type
_entity_poly.pdbx_seq_one_letter_code
_entity_poly.pdbx_strand_id
1 'polypeptide(L)'
;MSVTTAGAAACKFQDSLPLELQQDIIRMLDPVGLISLSQSSRHFRRVIDPQRKHFAERLLVIECRPEYKGPEIVSIDFFLRGCFADWILGDWEAHRWACTSCLKLLPHNRFNNHSILGLATRKPYEEWNQTLVTSSWAPSPHGTDWSKAARLKRIKDDKIDKSCWRQVSHYERHFSGYARWKRRCMECQYKDRGWDLHRSRRIRYESCLDRWFPQLADVLVSKRPPFPPRIIRPCRFNKTDEEWTMYVKRCPQCEKWQELRSFRFAGNRVNYPWSRAEDECRKVQGSTWVKITGPILCNHCFEREYGRESLAQALMNQFKGLLEDQTKEMALRLHLPPNSFSRYRMQKSVHGEELKLLLEEIPHCSLLDDEPADTLALEDVAALRDFHGKFKRVWGKIEEETEQHHRTGTPIGETYDPHAGGLLLLRLMVWQNHFHEFEAHWHWLKACAAEIEQNPDLLVVWALQRDPESLTL
;
A
#
# COMPACT_ATOMS: atom_id res chain seq x y z
N MET A 1 71.58 17.34 30.19
CA MET A 1 71.07 16.63 29.00
C MET A 1 69.67 17.15 28.74
N SER A 2 69.56 18.03 27.75
CA SER A 2 68.34 18.71 27.32
C SER A 2 67.39 17.73 26.63
N VAL A 3 66.21 17.51 27.21
CA VAL A 3 65.10 16.85 26.54
C VAL A 3 64.45 17.89 25.62
N THR A 4 64.88 17.90 24.36
CA THR A 4 64.22 18.67 23.30
C THR A 4 62.89 18.01 22.99
N THR A 5 61.82 18.73 23.32
CA THR A 5 60.44 18.48 22.92
C THR A 5 60.34 18.40 21.41
N ALA A 6 60.20 17.18 20.87
CA ALA A 6 59.69 16.94 19.52
C ALA A 6 58.16 17.15 19.51
N GLY A 7 57.75 18.40 19.71
CA GLY A 7 56.39 18.86 19.51
C GLY A 7 56.40 19.99 18.49
N ALA A 8 55.48 19.95 17.53
CA ALA A 8 55.22 20.93 16.47
C ALA A 8 55.84 20.64 15.08
N ALA A 9 55.46 19.51 14.48
CA ALA A 9 55.44 19.35 13.02
C ALA A 9 54.05 18.92 12.50
N ALA A 10 52.98 19.30 13.19
CA ALA A 10 51.62 19.16 12.69
C ALA A 10 51.22 20.44 11.93
N CYS A 11 51.57 20.46 10.64
CA CYS A 11 50.90 21.16 9.53
C CYS A 11 50.54 22.66 9.72
N LYS A 12 51.49 23.55 9.39
CA LYS A 12 51.31 25.02 9.24
C LYS A 12 50.52 25.46 8.00
N PHE A 13 49.70 24.61 7.38
CA PHE A 13 48.90 25.02 6.21
C PHE A 13 47.76 25.98 6.60
N GLN A 14 47.29 25.90 7.86
CA GLN A 14 46.14 26.66 8.37
C GLN A 14 46.47 28.12 8.71
N ASP A 15 47.73 28.41 9.06
CA ASP A 15 48.18 29.76 9.47
C ASP A 15 48.78 30.56 8.30
N SER A 16 49.03 29.92 7.14
CA SER A 16 49.69 30.55 5.99
C SER A 16 48.75 31.04 4.90
N LEU A 17 47.49 30.59 4.89
CA LEU A 17 46.51 30.95 3.86
C LEU A 17 45.58 32.07 4.37
N PRO A 18 45.42 33.21 3.66
CA PRO A 18 44.43 34.23 3.98
C PRO A 18 43.02 33.65 4.15
N LEU A 19 42.23 34.22 5.06
CA LEU A 19 40.87 33.75 5.39
C LEU A 19 39.99 33.67 4.15
N GLU A 20 40.14 34.60 3.22
CA GLU A 20 39.40 34.68 1.95
C GLU A 20 39.66 33.44 1.09
N LEU A 21 40.93 33.03 0.96
CA LEU A 21 41.29 31.82 0.21
C LEU A 21 40.82 30.55 0.94
N GLN A 22 40.83 30.54 2.27
CA GLN A 22 40.26 29.42 3.04
C GLN A 22 38.76 29.32 2.78
N GLN A 23 38.03 30.44 2.77
CA GLN A 23 36.61 30.50 2.48
C GLN A 23 36.31 30.04 1.04
N ASP A 24 37.13 30.41 0.06
CA ASP A 24 36.97 29.97 -1.32
C ASP A 24 37.20 28.46 -1.50
N ILE A 25 38.19 27.90 -0.80
CA ILE A 25 38.39 26.44 -0.76
C ILE A 25 37.18 25.75 -0.12
N ILE A 26 36.68 26.27 1.01
CA ILE A 26 35.53 25.72 1.73
C ILE A 26 34.26 25.73 0.85
N ARG A 27 34.07 26.77 0.03
CA ARG A 27 32.93 26.87 -0.91
C ARG A 27 32.93 25.78 -1.99
N MET A 28 34.09 25.20 -2.29
CA MET A 28 34.21 24.10 -3.26
C MET A 28 33.93 22.73 -2.64
N LEU A 29 33.78 22.64 -1.31
CA LEU A 29 33.53 21.38 -0.63
C LEU A 29 32.08 20.91 -0.81
N ASP A 30 31.94 19.61 -1.05
CA ASP A 30 30.66 18.93 -0.98
C ASP A 30 30.14 18.92 0.48
N PRO A 31 28.85 18.63 0.70
CA PRO A 31 28.29 18.60 2.06
C PRO A 31 29.02 17.65 3.02
N VAL A 32 29.60 16.55 2.52
CA VAL A 32 30.36 15.61 3.35
C VAL A 32 31.70 16.21 3.76
N GLY A 33 32.47 16.73 2.81
CA GLY A 33 33.75 17.39 3.01
C GLY A 33 33.65 18.60 3.92
N LEU A 34 32.61 19.43 3.73
CA LEU A 34 32.34 20.61 4.56
C LEU A 34 32.24 20.25 6.05
N ILE A 35 31.37 19.29 6.40
CA ILE A 35 31.19 18.88 7.79
C ILE A 35 32.44 18.17 8.32
N SER A 36 33.08 17.34 7.49
CA SER A 36 34.30 16.61 7.90
C SER A 36 35.43 17.59 8.22
N LEU A 37 35.62 18.63 7.41
CA LEU A 37 36.57 19.71 7.66
C LEU A 37 36.22 20.48 8.93
N SER A 38 34.94 20.82 9.15
CA SER A 38 34.49 21.48 10.38
C SER A 38 34.75 20.68 11.65
N GLN A 39 34.86 19.35 11.55
CA GLN A 39 35.14 18.45 12.67
C GLN A 39 36.64 18.19 12.87
N SER A 40 37.48 18.52 11.88
CA SER A 40 38.92 18.29 11.94
C SER A 40 39.68 19.25 12.85
N SER A 41 39.21 20.50 13.03
CA SER A 41 39.86 21.49 13.89
C SER A 41 38.90 22.52 14.48
N ARG A 42 39.26 23.09 15.65
CA ARG A 42 38.51 24.20 16.26
C ARG A 42 38.54 25.47 15.42
N HIS A 43 39.55 25.63 14.55
CA HIS A 43 39.67 26.76 13.62
C HIS A 43 38.61 26.63 12.51
N PHE A 44 38.62 25.52 11.78
CA PHE A 44 37.63 25.29 10.71
C PHE A 44 36.21 25.19 11.25
N ARG A 45 36.01 24.66 12.46
CA ARG A 45 34.68 24.72 13.10
C ARG A 45 34.16 26.15 13.27
N ARG A 46 35.05 27.11 13.59
CA ARG A 46 34.71 28.53 13.75
C ARG A 46 34.57 29.25 12.41
N VAL A 47 35.46 28.98 11.46
CA VAL A 47 35.41 29.58 10.11
C VAL A 47 34.17 29.10 9.35
N ILE A 48 33.85 27.81 9.49
CA ILE A 48 32.63 27.25 8.96
C ILE A 48 31.50 27.80 9.85
N ASP A 49 31.28 27.34 11.08
CA ASP A 49 30.02 27.53 11.81
C ASP A 49 28.88 26.68 11.21
N PRO A 50 29.01 25.34 11.27
CA PRO A 50 28.08 24.44 10.63
C PRO A 50 26.70 24.51 11.29
N GLN A 51 25.76 25.14 10.60
CA GLN A 51 24.34 25.08 10.92
C GLN A 51 23.69 23.73 10.64
N ARG A 52 22.53 23.51 11.27
CA ARG A 52 21.68 22.32 11.12
C ARG A 52 21.37 21.94 9.65
N LYS A 53 21.21 22.92 8.76
CA LYS A 53 20.97 22.69 7.33
C LYS A 53 22.13 21.93 6.65
N HIS A 54 23.37 22.24 7.01
CA HIS A 54 24.56 21.60 6.46
C HIS A 54 24.66 20.13 6.89
N PHE A 55 24.28 19.82 8.14
CA PHE A 55 24.17 18.43 8.59
C PHE A 55 23.09 17.66 7.85
N ALA A 56 21.95 18.29 7.55
CA ALA A 56 20.89 17.67 6.75
C ALA A 56 21.36 17.40 5.31
N GLU A 57 22.05 18.34 4.69
CA GLU A 57 22.64 18.17 3.34
C GLU A 57 23.64 17.01 3.31
N ARG A 58 24.57 16.97 4.27
CA ARG A 58 25.49 15.84 4.42
C ARG A 58 24.74 14.51 4.52
N LEU A 59 23.70 14.45 5.35
CA LEU A 59 22.92 13.24 5.56
C LEU A 59 22.21 12.78 4.28
N LEU A 60 21.69 13.72 3.48
CA LEU A 60 21.06 13.47 2.19
C LEU A 60 22.03 12.99 1.10
N VAL A 61 23.31 13.35 1.20
CA VAL A 61 24.37 12.79 0.36
C VAL A 61 24.72 11.37 0.83
N ILE A 62 24.90 11.16 2.14
CA ILE A 62 25.27 9.84 2.68
C ILE A 62 24.22 8.77 2.37
N GLU A 63 22.91 9.08 2.46
CA GLU A 63 21.85 8.08 2.17
C GLU A 63 21.86 7.53 0.72
N CYS A 64 22.58 8.19 -0.18
CA CYS A 64 22.71 7.80 -1.59
C CYS A 64 23.93 6.91 -1.85
N ARG A 65 24.83 6.73 -0.87
CA ARG A 65 25.98 5.83 -1.00
C ARG A 65 25.53 4.39 -1.19
N PRO A 66 26.27 3.55 -1.93
CA PRO A 66 25.90 2.16 -2.20
C PRO A 66 25.50 1.38 -0.94
N GLU A 67 26.23 1.58 0.17
CA GLU A 67 26.00 1.00 1.50
C GLU A 67 24.57 1.20 2.05
N TYR A 68 23.94 2.33 1.75
CA TYR A 68 22.66 2.75 2.35
C TYR A 68 21.52 2.83 1.34
N LYS A 69 21.84 2.72 0.06
CA LYS A 69 20.93 3.03 -1.03
C LYS A 69 19.88 1.94 -1.25
N GLY A 70 20.35 0.69 -1.25
CA GLY A 70 19.72 -0.59 -1.68
C GLY A 70 18.93 -0.52 -3.00
N PRO A 71 17.96 -1.42 -3.39
CA PRO A 71 17.66 -1.52 -4.80
C PRO A 71 16.90 -0.32 -5.32
N GLU A 72 16.99 -0.22 -6.63
CA GLU A 72 16.41 0.84 -7.41
C GLU A 72 14.88 0.82 -7.32
N ILE A 73 14.30 2.02 -7.18
CA ILE A 73 12.85 2.20 -7.17
C ILE A 73 12.42 2.43 -8.62
N VAL A 74 11.88 1.40 -9.26
CA VAL A 74 11.36 1.48 -10.63
C VAL A 74 9.89 1.90 -10.58
N SER A 75 9.51 3.00 -11.23
CA SER A 75 8.10 3.27 -11.52
C SER A 75 7.67 2.50 -12.75
N ILE A 76 6.61 1.70 -12.62
CA ILE A 76 6.13 0.84 -13.70
C ILE A 76 5.15 1.59 -14.62
N ASP A 77 4.46 2.63 -14.13
CA ASP A 77 3.51 3.36 -14.99
C ASP A 77 3.16 4.77 -14.45
N PHE A 78 3.28 5.77 -15.33
CA PHE A 78 2.90 7.16 -15.07
C PHE A 78 1.40 7.32 -14.82
N PHE A 79 0.55 6.49 -15.43
CA PHE A 79 -0.91 6.55 -15.32
C PHE A 79 -1.44 5.86 -14.06
N LEU A 80 -0.75 4.83 -13.56
CA LEU A 80 -1.18 4.08 -12.38
C LEU A 80 -0.69 4.67 -11.05
N ARG A 81 0.11 5.75 -11.08
CA ARG A 81 0.66 6.44 -9.89
C ARG A 81 1.24 5.49 -8.84
N GLY A 82 1.85 4.39 -9.28
CA GLY A 82 2.41 3.36 -8.41
C GLY A 82 3.87 3.12 -8.71
N CYS A 83 4.75 3.47 -7.77
CA CYS A 83 6.06 2.84 -7.70
C CYS A 83 5.88 1.48 -7.02
N PHE A 84 6.43 0.43 -7.60
CA PHE A 84 6.45 -0.88 -6.97
C PHE A 84 7.75 -1.01 -6.21
N ALA A 85 7.63 -1.25 -4.91
CA ALA A 85 8.72 -1.68 -4.07
C ALA A 85 8.34 -3.07 -3.59
N ASP A 86 9.15 -4.07 -3.93
CA ASP A 86 8.96 -5.40 -3.37
C ASP A 86 9.46 -5.39 -1.92
N TRP A 87 8.59 -4.93 -1.02
CA TRP A 87 8.87 -4.77 0.41
C TRP A 87 9.16 -6.09 1.13
N ILE A 88 9.08 -7.23 0.43
CA ILE A 88 9.32 -8.57 0.96
C ILE A 88 10.80 -8.96 0.79
N LEU A 89 11.54 -8.28 -0.10
CA LEU A 89 12.98 -8.51 -0.26
C LEU A 89 13.76 -8.00 0.96
N GLY A 90 14.58 -8.86 1.56
CA GLY A 90 15.47 -8.53 2.68
C GLY A 90 16.42 -7.37 2.37
N ASP A 91 16.66 -7.09 1.09
CA ASP A 91 17.48 -5.97 0.63
C ASP A 91 16.98 -4.61 1.14
N TRP A 92 15.68 -4.46 1.42
CA TRP A 92 15.09 -3.23 1.98
C TRP A 92 15.55 -2.95 3.42
N GLU A 93 15.96 -3.98 4.16
CA GLU A 93 16.47 -3.82 5.52
C GLU A 93 17.82 -3.11 5.56
N ALA A 94 18.58 -3.11 4.46
CA ALA A 94 19.81 -2.34 4.34
C ALA A 94 19.54 -0.84 4.05
N HIS A 95 18.36 -0.48 3.54
CA HIS A 95 18.08 0.90 3.13
C HIS A 95 18.04 1.80 4.31
N ARG A 96 18.78 2.89 4.21
CA ARG A 96 18.63 4.00 5.12
C ARG A 96 18.13 5.23 4.40
N TRP A 97 17.27 5.94 5.10
CA TRP A 97 16.61 7.15 4.65
C TRP A 97 16.94 8.24 5.66
N ALA A 98 17.35 9.39 5.17
CA ALA A 98 17.70 10.54 6.00
C ALA A 98 16.42 11.23 6.50
N CYS A 99 16.27 11.28 7.82
CA CYS A 99 15.32 12.19 8.46
C CYS A 99 16.03 13.52 8.70
N THR A 100 15.58 14.58 8.03
CA THR A 100 16.19 15.91 8.19
C THR A 100 15.74 16.61 9.47
N SER A 101 14.82 16.01 10.24
CA SER A 101 14.37 16.50 11.55
C SER A 101 15.30 16.03 12.69
N CYS A 102 15.44 14.71 12.88
CA CYS A 102 16.33 14.16 13.91
C CYS A 102 17.77 13.93 13.44
N LEU A 103 18.09 14.21 12.18
CA LEU A 103 19.42 14.04 11.57
C LEU A 103 19.96 12.60 11.67
N LYS A 104 19.07 11.61 11.59
CA LYS A 104 19.42 10.18 11.60
C LYS A 104 19.14 9.52 10.26
N LEU A 105 20.01 8.58 9.90
CA LEU A 105 19.74 7.55 8.89
C LEU A 105 18.90 6.46 9.54
N LEU A 106 17.69 6.25 9.02
CA LEU A 106 16.73 5.32 9.61
C LEU A 106 16.22 4.34 8.54
N PRO A 107 15.84 3.11 8.92
CA PRO A 107 15.22 2.16 8.01
C PRO A 107 13.88 2.69 7.46
N HIS A 108 13.44 2.13 6.33
CA HIS A 108 12.23 2.58 5.64
C HIS A 108 10.97 2.48 6.54
N ASN A 109 10.91 1.48 7.43
CA ASN A 109 9.82 1.26 8.37
C ASN A 109 9.65 2.37 9.43
N ARG A 110 10.57 3.35 9.49
CA ARG A 110 10.44 4.57 10.32
C ARG A 110 9.86 5.75 9.55
N PHE A 111 9.51 5.59 8.28
CA PHE A 111 8.90 6.61 7.44
C PHE A 111 7.53 6.17 6.93
N ASN A 112 6.74 7.15 6.50
CA ASN A 112 5.58 6.87 5.68
C ASN A 112 6.07 6.40 4.30
N ASN A 113 5.85 5.13 3.95
CA ASN A 113 6.40 4.54 2.72
C ASN A 113 5.92 5.27 1.45
N HIS A 114 4.69 5.77 1.42
CA HIS A 114 4.23 6.61 0.30
C HIS A 114 5.02 7.92 0.19
N SER A 115 5.46 8.47 1.32
CA SER A 115 6.30 9.67 1.31
C SER A 115 7.70 9.36 0.78
N ILE A 116 8.33 8.25 1.16
CA ILE A 116 9.68 7.92 0.68
C ILE A 116 9.68 7.35 -0.73
N LEU A 117 8.56 6.84 -1.25
CA LEU A 117 8.42 6.46 -2.66
C LEU A 117 7.95 7.61 -3.55
N GLY A 118 7.38 8.67 -2.97
CA GLY A 118 6.92 9.83 -3.74
C GLY A 118 8.07 10.49 -4.48
N LEU A 119 7.86 10.79 -5.77
CA LEU A 119 8.85 11.41 -6.66
C LEU A 119 9.62 12.56 -5.99
N ALA A 120 8.92 13.45 -5.29
CA ALA A 120 9.54 14.59 -4.63
C ALA A 120 10.54 14.22 -3.51
N THR A 121 10.31 13.13 -2.79
CA THR A 121 10.94 12.83 -1.49
C THR A 121 11.71 11.51 -1.47
N ARG A 122 11.66 10.74 -2.56
CA ARG A 122 12.46 9.54 -2.78
C ARG A 122 13.91 9.85 -3.12
N LYS A 123 14.79 8.84 -3.09
CA LYS A 123 16.19 8.98 -3.52
C LYS A 123 16.27 9.26 -5.03
N PRO A 124 17.28 10.02 -5.49
CA PRO A 124 17.50 10.27 -6.91
C PRO A 124 17.97 9.00 -7.64
N TYR A 125 17.72 8.95 -8.95
CA TYR A 125 18.15 7.89 -9.87
C TYR A 125 19.67 7.93 -10.11
N GLU A 126 20.32 6.77 -10.37
CA GLU A 126 21.80 6.64 -10.45
C GLU A 126 22.47 7.56 -11.45
N GLU A 127 21.94 7.59 -12.66
CA GLU A 127 22.54 8.27 -13.80
C GLU A 127 22.56 9.81 -13.63
N TRP A 128 21.81 10.36 -12.68
CA TRP A 128 21.90 11.78 -12.32
C TRP A 128 22.62 11.95 -10.99
N ASN A 129 23.94 11.77 -11.10
CA ASN A 129 24.92 11.77 -10.03
C ASN A 129 24.70 12.80 -8.91
N GLN A 130 24.90 12.22 -7.73
CA GLN A 130 25.41 12.67 -6.43
C GLN A 130 26.45 13.82 -6.40
N THR A 131 26.72 14.54 -7.49
CA THR A 131 27.80 15.53 -7.63
C THR A 131 27.33 16.98 -7.82
N LEU A 132 26.02 17.25 -7.92
CA LEU A 132 25.51 18.60 -8.21
C LEU A 132 24.96 19.39 -7.01
N VAL A 133 24.99 18.83 -5.80
CA VAL A 133 24.63 19.60 -4.59
C VAL A 133 25.93 20.11 -3.96
N THR A 134 26.44 21.23 -4.48
CA THR A 134 27.31 22.09 -3.68
C THR A 134 26.57 22.41 -2.38
N SER A 135 27.26 22.30 -1.24
CA SER A 135 26.67 22.62 0.06
C SER A 135 26.03 24.02 0.03
N SER A 136 25.01 24.27 0.86
CA SER A 136 24.39 25.61 0.93
C SER A 136 25.28 26.67 1.60
N TRP A 137 26.57 26.36 1.77
CA TRP A 137 27.62 27.25 2.26
C TRP A 137 27.84 28.47 1.36
N ALA A 138 27.59 28.32 0.06
CA ALA A 138 27.42 29.43 -0.87
C ALA A 138 26.31 29.09 -1.87
N PRO A 139 25.57 30.09 -2.39
CA PRO A 139 24.72 29.88 -3.55
C PRO A 139 25.60 29.31 -4.67
N SER A 140 25.23 28.16 -5.25
CA SER A 140 25.85 27.82 -6.52
C SER A 140 25.61 28.98 -7.50
N PRO A 141 26.46 29.20 -8.51
CA PRO A 141 26.18 30.16 -9.59
C PRO A 141 24.81 29.94 -10.26
N HIS A 142 24.15 28.80 -9.99
CA HIS A 142 22.85 28.40 -10.48
C HIS A 142 21.74 28.43 -9.42
N GLY A 143 21.94 29.13 -8.29
CA GLY A 143 20.91 29.42 -7.30
C GLY A 143 20.62 28.24 -6.37
N THR A 144 20.90 28.45 -5.09
CA THR A 144 20.34 27.69 -3.97
C THR A 144 18.83 27.87 -3.94
N ASP A 145 18.15 27.04 -4.71
CA ASP A 145 16.86 26.45 -4.39
C ASP A 145 16.38 25.82 -5.69
N TRP A 146 16.27 24.49 -5.70
CA TRP A 146 15.47 23.81 -6.72
C TRP A 146 13.99 24.09 -6.45
N SER A 147 13.59 25.36 -6.48
CA SER A 147 12.20 25.75 -6.48
C SER A 147 11.55 25.04 -7.67
N LYS A 148 10.29 24.61 -7.47
CA LYS A 148 9.51 23.98 -8.53
C LYS A 148 9.55 24.81 -9.82
N ALA A 149 9.57 26.15 -9.69
CA ALA A 149 9.67 27.10 -10.79
C ALA A 149 11.02 27.06 -11.54
N ALA A 150 12.16 27.10 -10.83
CA ALA A 150 13.49 27.04 -11.45
C ALA A 150 13.73 25.74 -12.21
N ARG A 151 13.15 24.63 -11.72
CA ARG A 151 13.24 23.31 -12.37
C ARG A 151 12.31 23.18 -13.58
N LEU A 152 11.08 23.66 -13.46
CA LEU A 152 10.15 23.76 -14.61
C LEU A 152 10.69 24.68 -15.70
N LYS A 153 11.45 25.72 -15.33
CA LYS A 153 12.16 26.58 -16.28
C LYS A 153 13.23 25.80 -17.05
N ARG A 154 14.11 25.05 -16.37
CA ARG A 154 15.09 24.19 -17.06
C ARG A 154 14.46 23.16 -17.99
N ILE A 155 13.33 22.58 -17.61
CA ILE A 155 12.61 21.62 -18.48
C ILE A 155 12.08 22.29 -19.75
N LYS A 156 11.63 23.55 -19.65
CA LYS A 156 11.25 24.35 -20.81
C LYS A 156 12.48 24.73 -21.64
N ASP A 157 13.59 25.07 -20.99
CA ASP A 157 14.82 25.51 -21.63
C ASP A 157 15.54 24.34 -22.33
N ASP A 158 15.50 23.13 -21.78
CA ASP A 158 16.07 21.90 -22.36
C ASP A 158 15.29 21.37 -23.58
N LYS A 159 14.26 22.09 -24.05
CA LYS A 159 13.37 21.67 -25.15
C LYS A 159 12.96 20.19 -25.06
N ILE A 160 12.69 19.70 -23.85
CA ILE A 160 12.32 18.31 -23.63
C ILE A 160 11.00 18.07 -24.38
N ASP A 161 11.08 17.25 -25.42
CA ASP A 161 9.94 16.90 -26.26
C ASP A 161 8.79 16.38 -25.36
N LYS A 162 7.59 16.92 -25.58
CA LYS A 162 6.37 16.47 -24.90
C LYS A 162 6.11 14.98 -25.13
N SER A 163 6.65 14.40 -26.21
CA SER A 163 6.61 12.96 -26.48
C SER A 163 7.39 12.12 -25.43
N CYS A 164 8.50 12.62 -24.89
CA CYS A 164 9.32 11.94 -23.88
C CYS A 164 8.65 11.83 -22.50
N TRP A 165 7.56 12.56 -22.24
CA TRP A 165 6.79 12.43 -20.99
C TRP A 165 6.08 11.08 -20.90
N ARG A 166 5.99 10.33 -22.01
CA ARG A 166 5.51 8.95 -22.04
C ARG A 166 6.56 7.94 -21.54
N GLN A 167 7.84 8.32 -21.44
CA GLN A 167 8.88 7.46 -20.90
C GLN A 167 9.08 7.75 -19.41
N VAL A 168 8.69 6.79 -18.58
CA VAL A 168 8.73 6.88 -17.11
C VAL A 168 10.15 7.21 -16.61
N SER A 169 11.18 6.57 -17.18
CA SER A 169 12.58 6.80 -16.82
C SER A 169 13.02 8.25 -17.02
N HIS A 170 12.59 8.91 -18.10
CA HIS A 170 12.96 10.30 -18.38
C HIS A 170 12.34 11.27 -17.35
N TYR A 171 11.06 11.08 -17.00
CA TYR A 171 10.40 11.91 -15.99
C TYR A 171 11.03 11.72 -14.59
N GLU A 172 11.32 10.47 -14.22
CA GLU A 172 11.93 10.13 -12.95
C GLU A 172 13.33 10.72 -12.76
N ARG A 173 14.11 10.76 -13.85
CA ARG A 173 15.42 11.43 -13.90
C ARG A 173 15.29 12.92 -13.55
N HIS A 174 14.26 13.60 -14.06
CA HIS A 174 14.11 15.05 -13.89
C HIS A 174 13.41 15.48 -12.60
N PHE A 175 12.59 14.64 -11.97
CA PHE A 175 11.72 15.05 -10.85
C PHE A 175 11.93 14.28 -9.55
N SER A 176 12.88 13.34 -9.48
CA SER A 176 13.14 12.60 -8.25
C SER A 176 13.89 13.45 -7.20
N GLY A 177 13.48 13.34 -5.95
CA GLY A 177 14.21 13.78 -4.77
C GLY A 177 14.37 15.29 -4.51
N TYR A 178 13.60 16.16 -5.19
CA TYR A 178 13.73 17.62 -5.06
C TYR A 178 13.28 18.21 -3.71
N ALA A 179 12.46 17.49 -2.95
CA ALA A 179 11.91 17.89 -1.66
C ALA A 179 12.38 16.97 -0.51
N ARG A 180 13.46 16.19 -0.70
CA ARG A 180 13.99 15.29 0.35
C ARG A 180 14.33 16.01 1.65
N TRP A 181 14.72 17.28 1.57
CA TRP A 181 15.00 18.11 2.75
C TRP A 181 13.77 18.32 3.65
N LYS A 182 12.55 18.14 3.14
CA LYS A 182 11.30 18.18 3.90
C LYS A 182 10.97 16.85 4.59
N ARG A 183 11.70 15.77 4.29
CA ARG A 183 11.36 14.42 4.75
C ARG A 183 11.62 14.26 6.25
N ARG A 184 10.60 13.80 6.96
CA ARG A 184 10.63 13.53 8.40
C ARG A 184 10.22 12.08 8.66
N CYS A 185 10.88 11.41 9.59
CA CYS A 185 10.42 10.11 10.09
C CYS A 185 9.12 10.26 10.86
N MET A 186 8.37 9.16 11.04
CA MET A 186 7.07 9.16 11.69
C MET A 186 7.13 9.70 13.12
N GLU A 187 8.18 9.36 13.87
CA GLU A 187 8.38 9.87 15.23
C GLU A 187 8.55 11.39 15.28
N CYS A 188 9.32 11.96 14.35
CA CYS A 188 9.45 13.42 14.25
C CYS A 188 8.15 14.09 13.80
N GLN A 189 7.34 13.42 12.96
CA GLN A 189 6.02 13.94 12.57
C GLN A 189 5.03 13.88 13.75
N TYR A 190 5.08 12.82 14.55
CA TYR A 190 4.28 12.67 15.77
C TYR A 190 4.61 13.76 16.79
N LYS A 191 5.89 14.00 17.09
CA LYS A 191 6.30 15.06 18.03
C LYS A 191 5.91 16.48 17.57
N ASP A 192 5.88 16.71 16.26
CA ASP A 192 5.56 18.00 15.65
C ASP A 192 4.06 18.26 15.53
N ARG A 193 3.26 17.20 15.26
CA ARG A 193 1.84 17.34 14.84
C ARG A 193 0.86 16.47 15.60
N GLY A 194 1.32 15.63 16.52
CA GLY A 194 0.51 14.63 17.22
C GLY A 194 0.03 13.46 16.34
N TRP A 195 0.52 13.34 15.11
CA TRP A 195 0.03 12.31 14.17
C TRP A 195 0.55 10.93 14.54
N ASP A 196 -0.32 10.10 15.10
CA ASP A 196 -0.01 8.74 15.56
C ASP A 196 -0.33 7.64 14.54
N LEU A 197 -0.88 7.99 13.36
CA LEU A 197 -1.26 7.06 12.29
C LEU A 197 -0.64 7.49 10.95
N HIS A 198 0.03 6.57 10.26
CA HIS A 198 0.65 6.82 8.96
C HIS A 198 0.39 5.69 7.97
N ARG A 199 0.42 6.02 6.68
CA ARG A 199 0.48 5.00 5.63
C ARG A 199 1.84 4.32 5.65
N SER A 200 1.81 3.01 5.64
CA SER A 200 2.96 2.12 5.52
C SER A 200 3.09 1.66 4.06
N ARG A 201 3.58 0.45 3.85
CA ARG A 201 3.78 -0.21 2.56
C ARG A 201 2.48 -0.62 1.89
N ARG A 202 2.60 -0.96 0.62
CA ARG A 202 1.55 -1.63 -0.16
C ARG A 202 1.95 -3.08 -0.32
N ILE A 203 1.06 -4.00 0.04
CA ILE A 203 1.32 -5.45 0.00
C ILE A 203 0.20 -6.12 -0.75
N ARG A 204 0.53 -7.14 -1.54
CA ARG A 204 -0.47 -8.01 -2.14
C ARG A 204 -0.87 -9.05 -1.12
N TYR A 205 -2.17 -9.14 -0.89
CA TYR A 205 -2.77 -10.19 -0.09
C TYR A 205 -3.74 -10.94 -0.96
N GLU A 206 -3.79 -12.25 -0.77
CA GLU A 206 -4.75 -13.09 -1.48
C GLU A 206 -6.16 -12.79 -1.00
N SER A 207 -6.38 -12.58 0.30
CA SER A 207 -7.71 -12.26 0.85
C SER A 207 -7.71 -11.06 1.81
N CYS A 208 -8.91 -10.53 2.11
CA CYS A 208 -9.08 -9.55 3.20
C CYS A 208 -8.67 -10.15 4.55
N LEU A 209 -8.85 -11.47 4.74
CA LEU A 209 -8.43 -12.18 5.94
C LEU A 209 -6.91 -12.12 6.10
N ASP A 210 -6.15 -12.37 5.04
CA ASP A 210 -4.68 -12.30 5.08
C ASP A 210 -4.14 -10.92 5.38
N ARG A 211 -4.87 -9.86 5.02
CA ARG A 211 -4.46 -8.49 5.34
C ARG A 211 -4.40 -8.27 6.84
N TRP A 212 -5.40 -8.76 7.56
CA TRP A 212 -5.59 -8.53 8.99
C TRP A 212 -4.98 -9.63 9.84
N PHE A 213 -5.01 -10.86 9.34
CA PHE A 213 -4.49 -12.07 9.96
C PHE A 213 -3.55 -12.82 8.99
N PRO A 214 -2.43 -12.20 8.55
CA PRO A 214 -1.47 -12.87 7.67
C PRO A 214 -0.99 -14.19 8.25
N GLN A 215 -0.89 -15.21 7.40
CA GLN A 215 -0.46 -16.59 7.72
C GLN A 215 -1.36 -17.34 8.71
N LEU A 216 -2.44 -16.74 9.21
CA LEU A 216 -3.37 -17.46 10.07
C LEU A 216 -4.04 -18.60 9.29
N ALA A 217 -4.41 -18.38 8.03
CA ALA A 217 -4.98 -19.42 7.18
C ALA A 217 -4.04 -20.63 6.96
N ASP A 218 -2.72 -20.43 7.08
CA ASP A 218 -1.74 -21.50 6.90
C ASP A 218 -1.72 -22.46 8.09
N VAL A 219 -2.03 -21.95 9.30
CA VAL A 219 -2.10 -22.75 10.53
C VAL A 219 -3.47 -23.38 10.75
N LEU A 220 -4.51 -22.87 10.10
CA LEU A 220 -5.85 -23.49 10.14
C LEU A 220 -5.85 -24.84 9.40
N VAL A 221 -6.66 -25.78 9.90
CA VAL A 221 -6.98 -27.05 9.25
C VAL A 221 -7.75 -26.77 7.95
N SER A 222 -8.65 -25.78 8.00
CA SER A 222 -9.45 -25.33 6.87
C SER A 222 -8.58 -24.61 5.83
N LYS A 223 -8.04 -25.36 4.87
CA LYS A 223 -7.16 -24.82 3.82
C LYS A 223 -7.92 -23.95 2.83
N ARG A 224 -7.25 -22.87 2.42
CA ARG A 224 -7.76 -21.94 1.42
C ARG A 224 -7.96 -22.65 0.07
N PRO A 225 -9.00 -22.29 -0.71
CA PRO A 225 -9.11 -22.69 -2.10
C PRO A 225 -7.89 -22.26 -2.94
N PRO A 226 -7.49 -23.03 -3.96
CA PRO A 226 -6.26 -22.79 -4.73
C PRO A 226 -6.29 -21.55 -5.66
N PHE A 227 -7.35 -20.75 -5.59
CA PHE A 227 -7.53 -19.54 -6.39
C PHE A 227 -7.74 -18.33 -5.48
N PRO A 228 -7.09 -17.19 -5.76
CA PRO A 228 -7.29 -15.97 -5.00
C PRO A 228 -8.73 -15.43 -5.21
N PRO A 229 -9.40 -14.91 -4.17
CA PRO A 229 -10.71 -14.31 -4.31
C PRO A 229 -10.63 -13.11 -5.28
N ARG A 230 -11.47 -13.13 -6.31
CA ARG A 230 -11.46 -12.07 -7.33
C ARG A 230 -11.95 -10.76 -6.74
N ILE A 231 -11.37 -9.63 -7.12
CA ILE A 231 -11.86 -8.31 -6.69
C ILE A 231 -12.68 -7.72 -7.84
N ILE A 232 -13.96 -7.43 -7.59
CA ILE A 232 -14.84 -6.77 -8.56
C ILE A 232 -14.94 -5.29 -8.20
N ARG A 233 -14.39 -4.40 -9.05
CA ARG A 233 -14.58 -2.95 -8.94
C ARG A 233 -15.21 -2.36 -10.20
N PRO A 234 -16.01 -1.29 -10.08
CA PRO A 234 -16.42 -0.50 -11.25
C PRO A 234 -15.21 -0.17 -12.12
N CYS A 235 -15.25 -0.58 -13.39
CA CYS A 235 -14.23 -0.35 -14.40
C CYS A 235 -12.83 -0.99 -14.17
N ARG A 236 -12.67 -1.91 -13.20
CA ARG A 236 -11.44 -2.69 -12.98
C ARG A 236 -11.81 -4.13 -12.60
N PHE A 237 -11.92 -5.00 -13.60
CA PHE A 237 -12.35 -6.40 -13.45
C PHE A 237 -11.17 -7.35 -13.62
N ASN A 238 -11.25 -8.51 -12.98
CA ASN A 238 -10.27 -9.59 -13.09
C ASN A 238 -8.87 -9.29 -12.52
N LYS A 239 -8.74 -8.27 -11.66
CA LYS A 239 -7.55 -8.12 -10.84
C LYS A 239 -7.65 -9.03 -9.61
N THR A 240 -6.81 -10.04 -9.59
CA THR A 240 -6.46 -10.82 -8.40
C THR A 240 -5.32 -10.17 -7.61
N ASP A 241 -4.76 -9.06 -8.12
CA ASP A 241 -3.42 -8.54 -7.78
C ASP A 241 -3.42 -7.10 -7.25
N GLU A 242 -4.48 -6.63 -6.58
CA GLU A 242 -4.47 -5.28 -6.00
C GLU A 242 -3.65 -5.23 -4.71
N GLU A 243 -2.69 -4.30 -4.66
CA GLU A 243 -1.94 -4.06 -3.43
C GLU A 243 -2.76 -3.25 -2.44
N TRP A 244 -2.83 -3.76 -1.22
CA TRP A 244 -3.48 -3.14 -0.09
C TRP A 244 -2.57 -2.12 0.55
N THR A 245 -3.07 -0.91 0.79
CA THR A 245 -2.33 0.07 1.60
C THR A 245 -2.40 -0.35 3.06
N MET A 246 -1.24 -0.65 3.64
CA MET A 246 -1.07 -0.90 5.06
C MET A 246 -0.88 0.42 5.80
N TYR A 247 -1.19 0.41 7.08
CA TYR A 247 -1.09 1.56 7.97
C TYR A 247 -0.35 1.14 9.22
N VAL A 248 0.39 2.08 9.80
CA VAL A 248 1.10 1.90 11.07
C VAL A 248 0.61 2.93 12.07
N LYS A 249 0.41 2.48 13.31
CA LYS A 249 0.00 3.31 14.43
C LYS A 249 1.04 3.25 15.54
N ARG A 250 1.28 4.37 16.22
CA ARG A 250 2.09 4.43 17.44
C ARG A 250 1.24 3.96 18.63
N CYS A 251 1.69 2.93 19.32
CA CYS A 251 1.06 2.52 20.57
C CYS A 251 1.34 3.56 21.67
N PRO A 252 0.33 4.04 22.41
CA PRO A 252 0.55 5.04 23.45
C PRO A 252 1.31 4.50 24.68
N GLN A 253 1.30 3.19 24.91
CA GLN A 253 1.92 2.59 26.10
C GLN A 253 3.37 2.14 25.86
N CYS A 254 3.64 1.37 24.79
CA CYS A 254 5.02 0.95 24.47
C CYS A 254 5.75 1.91 23.53
N GLU A 255 5.08 2.93 23.01
CA GLU A 255 5.65 3.95 22.11
C GLU A 255 6.17 3.43 20.76
N LYS A 256 5.95 2.14 20.47
CA LYS A 256 6.37 1.49 19.24
C LYS A 256 5.38 1.77 18.11
N TRP A 257 5.92 1.91 16.90
CA TRP A 257 5.18 1.97 15.65
C TRP A 257 4.94 0.56 15.15
N GLN A 258 3.67 0.17 15.00
CA GLN A 258 3.29 -1.18 14.57
C GLN A 258 2.21 -1.10 13.49
N GLU A 259 2.11 -2.10 12.62
CA GLU A 259 1.03 -2.14 11.63
C GLU A 259 -0.34 -2.28 12.30
N LEU A 260 -1.41 -1.80 11.65
CA LEU A 260 -2.76 -1.80 12.22
C LEU A 260 -3.26 -3.19 12.64
N ARG A 261 -2.77 -4.27 12.03
CA ARG A 261 -3.07 -5.65 12.44
C ARG A 261 -2.58 -6.00 13.85
N SER A 262 -1.61 -5.27 14.39
CA SER A 262 -1.20 -5.39 15.79
C SER A 262 -2.18 -4.72 16.76
N PHE A 263 -3.31 -4.22 16.24
CA PHE A 263 -4.37 -3.57 16.99
C PHE A 263 -5.73 -4.15 16.59
N ARG A 264 -6.69 -4.05 17.50
CA ARG A 264 -7.97 -4.76 17.41
C ARG A 264 -9.06 -3.95 16.70
N PHE A 265 -8.73 -3.35 15.56
CA PHE A 265 -9.69 -2.58 14.77
C PHE A 265 -9.42 -2.71 13.28
N ALA A 266 -10.48 -2.83 12.49
CA ALA A 266 -10.40 -3.16 11.08
C ALA A 266 -11.16 -2.17 10.21
N GLY A 267 -10.88 -2.20 8.91
CA GLY A 267 -11.67 -1.56 7.87
C GLY A 267 -11.68 -2.45 6.64
N ASN A 268 -12.86 -2.65 6.06
CA ASN A 268 -13.13 -3.72 5.09
C ASN A 268 -12.67 -3.33 3.68
N ARG A 269 -12.43 -2.04 3.45
CA ARG A 269 -12.17 -1.54 2.09
C ARG A 269 -10.66 -1.53 1.80
N VAL A 270 -10.35 -2.02 0.60
CA VAL A 270 -8.99 -2.16 0.05
C VAL A 270 -8.19 -0.88 0.05
N ASN A 271 -8.85 0.24 -0.22
CA ASN A 271 -8.24 1.57 -0.26
C ASN A 271 -9.01 2.57 0.58
N TYR A 272 -9.58 2.17 1.74
CA TYR A 272 -10.27 3.13 2.60
C TYR A 272 -9.31 4.30 2.87
N PRO A 273 -9.58 5.50 2.35
CA PRO A 273 -8.76 6.64 2.66
C PRO A 273 -9.11 6.97 4.09
N TRP A 274 -8.29 6.50 5.04
CA TRP A 274 -8.29 7.03 6.40
C TRP A 274 -8.01 8.52 6.26
N SER A 275 -9.08 9.30 6.14
CA SER A 275 -9.00 10.74 6.01
C SER A 275 -8.44 11.24 7.33
N ARG A 276 -7.61 12.27 7.30
CA ARG A 276 -7.11 12.92 8.52
C ARG A 276 -8.24 13.57 9.35
N ALA A 277 -9.49 13.50 8.89
CA ALA A 277 -10.63 14.20 9.44
C ALA A 277 -11.63 13.27 10.15
N GLU A 278 -11.38 11.96 10.25
CA GLU A 278 -12.20 11.06 11.05
C GLU A 278 -11.31 10.28 12.01
N ASP A 279 -11.15 10.83 13.22
CA ASP A 279 -10.60 10.20 14.43
C ASP A 279 -11.45 9.01 14.93
N GLU A 280 -12.24 8.40 14.04
CA GLU A 280 -13.11 7.29 14.37
C GLU A 280 -12.39 6.00 13.97
N CYS A 281 -11.43 5.59 14.79
CA CYS A 281 -11.09 4.19 14.83
C CYS A 281 -12.37 3.45 15.24
N ARG A 282 -12.97 2.70 14.33
CA ARG A 282 -14.18 1.94 14.60
C ARG A 282 -13.82 0.48 14.80
N LYS A 283 -14.41 -0.17 15.80
CA LYS A 283 -14.39 -1.62 15.96
C LYS A 283 -15.70 -2.19 15.40
N VAL A 284 -15.64 -3.40 14.88
CA VAL A 284 -16.85 -4.15 14.56
C VAL A 284 -17.45 -4.67 15.87
N GLN A 285 -18.73 -4.40 16.09
CA GLN A 285 -19.52 -4.95 17.19
C GLN A 285 -20.85 -5.44 16.61
N GLY A 286 -20.91 -6.74 16.30
CA GLY A 286 -21.99 -7.32 15.48
C GLY A 286 -22.03 -6.66 14.09
N SER A 287 -23.22 -6.27 13.62
CA SER A 287 -23.41 -5.57 12.34
C SER A 287 -23.09 -4.07 12.36
N THR A 288 -22.66 -3.53 13.52
CA THR A 288 -22.44 -2.08 13.69
C THR A 288 -20.98 -1.72 13.91
N TRP A 289 -20.62 -0.54 13.40
CA TRP A 289 -19.32 0.06 13.60
C TRP A 289 -19.35 1.00 14.80
N VAL A 290 -18.68 0.61 15.88
CA VAL A 290 -18.67 1.40 17.12
C VAL A 290 -17.36 2.17 17.20
N LYS A 291 -17.45 3.48 17.47
CA LYS A 291 -16.29 4.32 17.73
C LYS A 291 -15.53 3.79 18.95
N ILE A 292 -14.23 3.58 18.80
CA ILE A 292 -13.37 3.20 19.90
C ILE A 292 -13.14 4.44 20.75
N THR A 293 -13.66 4.41 21.97
CA THR A 293 -13.39 5.40 23.00
C THR A 293 -12.20 4.93 23.83
N GLY A 294 -11.14 5.75 23.91
CA GLY A 294 -9.95 5.46 24.71
C GLY A 294 -8.68 5.12 23.91
N PRO A 295 -7.56 4.92 24.61
CA PRO A 295 -6.26 4.66 23.99
C PRO A 295 -6.25 3.29 23.30
N ILE A 296 -5.78 3.26 22.05
CA ILE A 296 -5.69 2.02 21.27
C ILE A 296 -4.32 1.38 21.48
N LEU A 297 -4.30 0.31 22.27
CA LEU A 297 -3.09 -0.45 22.61
C LEU A 297 -2.75 -1.49 21.55
N CYS A 298 -1.46 -1.80 21.35
CA CYS A 298 -1.08 -2.98 20.56
C CYS A 298 -1.44 -4.28 21.29
N ASN A 299 -1.40 -5.43 20.61
CA ASN A 299 -1.81 -6.71 21.18
C ASN A 299 -1.03 -7.08 22.45
N HIS A 300 0.29 -6.92 22.48
CA HIS A 300 1.11 -7.18 23.69
C HIS A 300 0.80 -6.23 24.85
N CYS A 301 0.56 -4.94 24.57
CA CYS A 301 0.19 -3.97 25.60
C CYS A 301 -1.21 -4.25 26.16
N PHE A 302 -2.14 -4.62 25.28
CA PHE A 302 -3.50 -4.97 25.66
C PHE A 302 -3.55 -6.25 26.50
N GLU A 303 -2.82 -7.29 26.12
CA GLU A 303 -2.74 -8.53 26.91
C GLU A 303 -2.15 -8.30 28.30
N ARG A 304 -1.11 -7.45 28.41
CA ARG A 304 -0.54 -7.08 29.71
C ARG A 304 -1.52 -6.33 30.61
N GLU A 305 -2.38 -5.48 30.03
CA GLU A 305 -3.30 -4.62 30.79
C GLU A 305 -4.62 -5.32 31.12
N TYR A 306 -5.19 -6.07 30.18
CA TYR A 306 -6.53 -6.67 30.27
C TYR A 306 -6.52 -8.20 30.35
N GLY A 307 -5.36 -8.83 30.25
CA GLY A 307 -5.20 -10.28 30.27
C GLY A 307 -5.41 -10.96 28.91
N ARG A 308 -4.98 -12.23 28.86
CA ARG A 308 -5.02 -13.08 27.67
C ARG A 308 -6.44 -13.35 27.17
N GLU A 309 -7.37 -13.64 28.08
CA GLU A 309 -8.77 -13.93 27.76
C GLU A 309 -9.47 -12.73 27.09
N SER A 310 -9.25 -11.52 27.62
CA SER A 310 -9.76 -10.28 27.02
C SER A 310 -9.21 -10.07 25.62
N LEU A 311 -7.92 -10.38 25.39
CA LEU A 311 -7.32 -10.31 24.06
C LEU A 311 -7.97 -11.33 23.11
N ALA A 312 -8.18 -12.57 23.56
CA ALA A 312 -8.84 -13.62 22.79
C ALA A 312 -10.23 -13.17 22.33
N GLN A 313 -11.05 -12.67 23.25
CA GLN A 313 -12.40 -12.20 22.96
C GLN A 313 -12.40 -11.03 21.96
N ALA A 314 -11.49 -10.07 22.13
CA ALA A 314 -11.43 -8.91 21.25
C ALA A 314 -10.96 -9.28 19.82
N LEU A 315 -9.98 -10.17 19.71
CA LEU A 315 -9.53 -10.68 18.41
C LEU A 315 -10.61 -11.54 17.74
N MET A 316 -11.31 -12.37 18.52
CA MET A 316 -12.42 -13.18 18.00
C MET A 316 -13.54 -12.29 17.45
N ASN A 317 -13.92 -11.22 18.16
CA ASN A 317 -14.93 -10.27 17.67
C ASN A 317 -14.51 -9.60 16.36
N GLN A 318 -13.23 -9.19 16.26
CA GLN A 318 -12.69 -8.62 15.03
C GLN A 318 -12.67 -9.63 13.89
N PHE A 319 -12.25 -10.87 14.17
CA PHE A 319 -12.17 -11.95 13.20
C PHE A 319 -13.56 -12.34 12.67
N LYS A 320 -14.55 -12.51 13.56
CA LYS A 320 -15.95 -12.78 13.18
C LYS A 320 -16.52 -11.68 12.31
N GLY A 321 -16.35 -10.41 12.69
CA GLY A 321 -16.82 -9.28 11.88
C GLY A 321 -16.24 -9.27 10.46
N LEU A 322 -14.94 -9.56 10.32
CA LEU A 322 -14.31 -9.67 9.01
C LEU A 322 -14.81 -10.87 8.20
N LEU A 323 -15.03 -12.02 8.85
CA LEU A 323 -15.58 -13.20 8.18
C LEU A 323 -17.03 -13.00 7.76
N GLU A 324 -17.86 -12.37 8.59
CA GLU A 324 -19.24 -12.00 8.24
C GLU A 324 -19.24 -11.11 7.00
N ASP A 325 -18.47 -10.03 6.99
CA ASP A 325 -18.38 -9.12 5.85
C ASP A 325 -17.91 -9.81 4.56
N GLN A 326 -16.91 -10.69 4.65
CA GLN A 326 -16.42 -11.44 3.48
C GLN A 326 -17.40 -12.54 3.04
N THR A 327 -18.09 -13.19 3.98
CA THR A 327 -19.10 -14.20 3.70
C THR A 327 -20.30 -13.57 3.00
N LYS A 328 -20.75 -12.39 3.45
CA LYS A 328 -21.75 -11.57 2.75
C LYS A 328 -21.31 -11.22 1.35
N GLU A 329 -20.06 -10.81 1.18
CA GLU A 329 -19.51 -10.47 -0.13
C GLU A 329 -19.51 -11.69 -1.06
N MET A 330 -19.15 -12.88 -0.59
CA MET A 330 -19.21 -14.11 -1.38
C MET A 330 -20.65 -14.53 -1.66
N ALA A 331 -21.56 -14.41 -0.68
CA ALA A 331 -22.98 -14.68 -0.83
C ALA A 331 -23.57 -13.82 -1.96
N LEU A 332 -23.36 -12.50 -1.93
CA LEU A 332 -23.78 -11.59 -2.98
C LEU A 332 -23.23 -11.95 -4.37
N ARG A 333 -22.05 -12.58 -4.44
CA ARG A 333 -21.43 -13.03 -5.69
C ARG A 333 -21.88 -14.40 -6.15
N LEU A 334 -22.50 -15.20 -5.28
CA LEU A 334 -23.18 -16.44 -5.67
C LEU A 334 -24.54 -16.13 -6.31
N HIS A 335 -25.16 -15.01 -5.93
CA HIS A 335 -26.37 -14.55 -6.61
C HIS A 335 -26.10 -14.01 -8.00
N LEU A 336 -27.05 -14.28 -8.88
CA LEU A 336 -27.12 -13.67 -10.18
C LEU A 336 -27.28 -12.15 -10.02
N PRO A 337 -26.51 -11.29 -10.73
CA PRO A 337 -26.59 -9.86 -10.49
C PRO A 337 -27.98 -9.31 -10.84
N PRO A 338 -28.65 -8.60 -9.92
CA PRO A 338 -29.95 -8.00 -10.22
C PRO A 338 -29.80 -7.00 -11.36
N ASN A 339 -30.72 -7.04 -12.32
CA ASN A 339 -30.72 -6.24 -13.56
C ASN A 339 -29.68 -6.63 -14.63
N SER A 340 -28.98 -7.77 -14.53
CA SER A 340 -28.12 -8.25 -15.65
C SER A 340 -28.87 -8.46 -16.96
N PHE A 341 -30.20 -8.52 -16.90
CA PHE A 341 -31.05 -8.96 -18.00
C PHE A 341 -32.13 -7.95 -18.41
N SER A 342 -32.31 -6.86 -17.66
CA SER A 342 -33.42 -5.93 -17.89
C SER A 342 -33.29 -5.09 -19.16
N ARG A 343 -32.20 -5.21 -19.94
CA ARG A 343 -32.00 -4.37 -21.13
C ARG A 343 -31.44 -5.02 -22.39
N TYR A 344 -30.99 -6.28 -22.41
CA TYR A 344 -30.32 -6.79 -23.61
C TYR A 344 -30.68 -8.24 -23.96
N ARG A 345 -31.01 -8.41 -25.25
CA ARG A 345 -30.99 -9.65 -26.05
C ARG A 345 -32.06 -10.74 -25.87
N MET A 346 -32.89 -10.75 -24.83
CA MET A 346 -33.74 -11.93 -24.60
C MET A 346 -34.87 -12.17 -25.60
N GLN A 347 -35.35 -11.13 -26.30
CA GLN A 347 -36.53 -11.24 -27.14
C GLN A 347 -36.29 -11.89 -28.52
N LYS A 348 -35.05 -12.22 -28.91
CA LYS A 348 -34.75 -12.69 -30.28
C LYS A 348 -34.15 -14.09 -30.41
N SER A 349 -33.79 -14.76 -29.31
CA SER A 349 -33.29 -16.15 -29.36
C SER A 349 -34.44 -17.15 -29.27
N VAL A 350 -34.34 -18.29 -29.97
CA VAL A 350 -35.29 -19.40 -29.81
C VAL A 350 -35.28 -20.00 -28.39
N HIS A 351 -34.20 -19.78 -27.64
CA HIS A 351 -34.06 -20.17 -26.23
C HIS A 351 -34.44 -19.04 -25.25
N GLY A 352 -34.94 -17.90 -25.75
CA GLY A 352 -35.30 -16.75 -24.93
C GLY A 352 -36.38 -17.05 -23.88
N GLU A 353 -37.41 -17.83 -24.23
CA GLU A 353 -38.47 -18.22 -23.29
C GLU A 353 -37.98 -19.25 -22.26
N GLU A 354 -37.12 -20.20 -22.65
CA GLU A 354 -36.46 -21.15 -21.73
C GLU A 354 -35.61 -20.40 -20.70
N LEU A 355 -34.87 -19.39 -21.14
CA LEU A 355 -34.09 -18.53 -20.25
C LEU A 355 -34.99 -17.69 -19.34
N LYS A 356 -36.09 -17.14 -19.86
CA LYS A 356 -37.03 -16.33 -19.08
C LYS A 356 -37.68 -17.16 -17.96
N LEU A 357 -38.20 -18.35 -18.27
CA LEU A 357 -38.75 -19.28 -17.28
C LEU A 357 -37.69 -19.65 -16.23
N LEU A 358 -36.45 -19.91 -16.67
CA LEU A 358 -35.37 -20.17 -15.73
C LEU A 358 -35.10 -18.97 -14.82
N LEU A 359 -35.12 -17.74 -15.33
CA LEU A 359 -34.92 -16.54 -14.50
C LEU A 359 -36.06 -16.30 -13.51
N GLU A 360 -37.26 -16.80 -13.78
CA GLU A 360 -38.38 -16.83 -12.83
C GLU A 360 -38.15 -17.88 -11.72
N GLU A 361 -37.37 -18.93 -11.99
CA GLU A 361 -36.91 -19.93 -10.99
C GLU A 361 -35.73 -19.45 -10.13
N ILE A 362 -35.20 -18.22 -10.32
CA ILE A 362 -34.11 -17.72 -9.48
C ILE A 362 -34.56 -17.84 -8.03
N PRO A 363 -33.81 -18.56 -7.17
CA PRO A 363 -34.10 -18.58 -5.74
C PRO A 363 -34.20 -17.14 -5.24
N HIS A 364 -35.41 -16.70 -4.92
CA HIS A 364 -35.66 -15.34 -4.45
C HIS A 364 -34.82 -15.13 -3.20
N CYS A 365 -33.78 -14.33 -3.34
CA CYS A 365 -32.99 -13.95 -2.20
C CYS A 365 -33.48 -12.59 -1.74
N SER A 366 -34.00 -12.52 -0.51
CA SER A 366 -34.36 -11.26 0.16
C SER A 366 -33.17 -10.33 0.42
N LEU A 367 -32.03 -10.52 -0.25
CA LEU A 367 -30.84 -9.66 -0.17
C LEU A 367 -31.06 -8.21 -0.64
N LEU A 368 -32.19 -7.93 -1.27
CA LEU A 368 -32.62 -6.57 -1.65
C LEU A 368 -33.59 -5.96 -0.64
N ASP A 369 -34.19 -6.77 0.23
CA ASP A 369 -34.86 -6.31 1.43
C ASP A 369 -33.77 -6.16 2.51
N ASP A 370 -33.95 -5.27 3.49
CA ASP A 370 -32.96 -4.98 4.54
C ASP A 370 -32.62 -6.18 5.48
N GLU A 371 -33.00 -7.41 5.09
CA GLU A 371 -32.58 -8.66 5.71
C GLU A 371 -31.08 -8.88 5.46
N PRO A 372 -30.28 -9.06 6.52
CA PRO A 372 -28.84 -9.14 6.40
C PRO A 372 -28.47 -10.35 5.53
N ALA A 373 -27.59 -10.13 4.56
CA ALA A 373 -26.93 -11.13 3.71
C ALA A 373 -26.13 -12.24 4.47
N ASP A 374 -26.35 -12.36 5.78
CA ASP A 374 -25.70 -13.24 6.73
C ASP A 374 -26.15 -14.71 6.65
N THR A 375 -27.22 -15.01 5.91
CA THR A 375 -28.03 -16.22 6.13
C THR A 375 -28.17 -17.15 4.93
N LEU A 376 -27.25 -17.13 3.94
CA LEU A 376 -27.22 -18.25 3.00
C LEU A 376 -26.97 -19.55 3.77
N ALA A 377 -27.95 -20.44 3.76
CA ALA A 377 -27.82 -21.77 4.29
C ALA A 377 -27.09 -22.67 3.26
N LEU A 378 -26.67 -23.86 3.68
CA LEU A 378 -26.01 -24.81 2.77
C LEU A 378 -26.95 -25.23 1.64
N GLU A 379 -28.24 -25.32 1.95
CA GLU A 379 -29.33 -25.64 1.04
C GLU A 379 -29.51 -24.55 -0.03
N ASP A 380 -29.37 -23.28 0.35
CA ASP A 380 -29.48 -22.16 -0.59
C ASP A 380 -28.30 -22.16 -1.57
N VAL A 381 -27.09 -22.40 -1.08
CA VAL A 381 -25.89 -22.50 -1.93
C VAL A 381 -26.02 -23.67 -2.92
N ALA A 382 -26.56 -24.81 -2.48
CA ALA A 382 -26.85 -25.94 -3.36
C ALA A 382 -27.90 -25.59 -4.44
N ALA A 383 -28.99 -24.91 -4.06
CA ALA A 383 -30.00 -24.44 -5.00
C ALA A 383 -29.42 -23.44 -6.02
N LEU A 384 -28.56 -22.52 -5.59
CA LEU A 384 -27.86 -21.58 -6.47
C LEU A 384 -26.89 -22.28 -7.42
N ARG A 385 -26.21 -23.34 -6.97
CA ARG A 385 -25.33 -24.17 -7.81
C ARG A 385 -26.12 -24.89 -8.90
N ASP A 386 -27.26 -25.49 -8.53
CA ASP A 386 -28.14 -26.15 -9.49
C ASP A 386 -28.72 -25.17 -10.50
N PHE A 387 -29.14 -23.99 -10.04
CA PHE A 387 -29.57 -22.88 -10.87
C PHE A 387 -28.46 -22.42 -11.83
N HIS A 388 -27.24 -22.20 -11.33
CA HIS A 388 -26.07 -21.83 -12.14
C HIS A 388 -25.80 -22.87 -13.24
N GLY A 389 -25.88 -24.15 -12.91
CA GLY A 389 -25.76 -25.26 -13.86
C GLY A 389 -26.83 -25.24 -14.95
N LYS A 390 -28.11 -25.03 -14.58
CA LYS A 390 -29.21 -24.84 -15.54
C LYS A 390 -28.95 -23.62 -16.43
N PHE A 391 -28.59 -22.49 -15.83
CA PHE A 391 -28.33 -21.24 -16.55
C PHE A 391 -27.22 -21.40 -17.56
N LYS A 392 -26.08 -21.97 -17.16
CA LYS A 392 -24.93 -22.18 -18.04
C LYS A 392 -25.28 -23.02 -19.26
N ARG A 393 -26.15 -24.02 -19.11
CA ARG A 393 -26.64 -24.85 -20.24
C ARG A 393 -27.49 -24.03 -21.21
N VAL A 394 -28.50 -23.30 -20.72
CA VAL A 394 -29.37 -22.48 -21.58
C VAL A 394 -28.58 -21.37 -22.27
N TRP A 395 -27.70 -20.70 -21.51
CA TRP A 395 -26.84 -19.66 -22.04
C TRP A 395 -25.87 -20.17 -23.11
N GLY A 396 -25.30 -21.37 -22.94
CA GLY A 396 -24.46 -22.01 -23.96
C GLY A 396 -25.19 -22.20 -25.29
N LYS A 397 -26.47 -22.62 -25.27
CA LYS A 397 -27.29 -22.73 -26.49
C LYS A 397 -27.48 -21.37 -27.18
N ILE A 398 -27.69 -20.31 -26.39
CA ILE A 398 -27.84 -18.93 -26.92
C ILE A 398 -26.52 -18.43 -27.53
N GLU A 399 -25.39 -18.74 -26.92
CA GLU A 399 -24.06 -18.41 -27.45
C GLU A 399 -23.79 -19.13 -28.78
N GLU A 400 -24.09 -20.44 -28.86
CA GLU A 400 -23.98 -21.25 -30.08
C GLU A 400 -24.88 -20.71 -31.21
N GLU A 401 -26.14 -20.39 -30.91
CA GLU A 401 -27.07 -19.75 -31.85
C GLU A 401 -26.50 -18.42 -32.36
N THR A 402 -26.02 -17.57 -31.44
CA THR A 402 -25.45 -16.26 -31.79
C THR A 402 -24.22 -16.42 -32.68
N GLU A 403 -23.34 -17.37 -32.37
CA GLU A 403 -22.14 -17.65 -33.16
C GLU A 403 -22.49 -18.19 -34.56
N GLN A 404 -23.48 -19.07 -34.66
CA GLN A 404 -23.96 -19.60 -35.93
C GLN A 404 -24.51 -18.49 -36.84
N HIS A 405 -25.31 -17.56 -36.29
CA HIS A 405 -25.80 -16.39 -37.02
C HIS A 405 -24.68 -15.47 -37.51
N HIS A 406 -23.63 -15.26 -36.69
CA HIS A 406 -22.45 -14.51 -37.10
C HIS A 406 -21.70 -15.19 -38.25
N ARG A 407 -21.64 -16.53 -38.27
CA ARG A 407 -21.00 -17.30 -39.36
C ARG A 407 -21.83 -17.29 -40.66
N THR A 408 -23.17 -17.25 -40.58
CA THR A 408 -24.06 -17.28 -41.76
C THR A 408 -24.36 -15.91 -42.37
N GLY A 409 -23.83 -14.82 -41.79
CA GLY A 409 -23.94 -13.46 -42.35
C GLY A 409 -25.36 -12.87 -42.33
N THR A 410 -26.28 -13.45 -41.55
CA THR A 410 -27.66 -13.00 -41.48
C THR A 410 -27.74 -11.75 -40.60
N PRO A 411 -28.20 -10.58 -41.09
CA PRO A 411 -28.19 -9.35 -40.32
C PRO A 411 -29.22 -9.43 -39.19
N ILE A 412 -28.76 -9.57 -37.95
CA ILE A 412 -29.61 -9.25 -36.80
C ILE A 412 -29.73 -7.73 -36.78
N GLY A 413 -30.95 -7.23 -37.03
CA GLY A 413 -31.26 -5.81 -37.07
C GLY A 413 -30.62 -5.02 -35.91
N GLU A 414 -29.90 -3.96 -36.31
CA GLU A 414 -29.34 -2.86 -35.54
C GLU A 414 -28.46 -3.22 -34.33
N THR A 415 -27.16 -3.16 -34.61
CA THR A 415 -26.06 -2.77 -33.71
C THR A 415 -26.07 -3.38 -32.31
N TYR A 416 -25.41 -4.53 -32.22
CA TYR A 416 -24.58 -4.85 -31.07
C TYR A 416 -23.64 -3.67 -30.77
N ASP A 417 -23.95 -2.88 -29.75
CA ASP A 417 -22.98 -1.99 -29.13
C ASP A 417 -22.31 -2.75 -27.97
N PRO A 418 -21.12 -3.33 -28.14
CA PRO A 418 -20.37 -3.98 -27.06
C PRO A 418 -20.07 -3.04 -25.88
N HIS A 419 -20.28 -1.73 -26.02
CA HIS A 419 -20.00 -0.73 -25.00
C HIS A 419 -21.23 -0.33 -24.16
N ALA A 420 -22.46 -0.53 -24.64
CA ALA A 420 -23.67 -0.02 -23.98
C ALA A 420 -24.14 -0.80 -22.74
N GLY A 421 -23.65 -2.03 -22.53
CA GLY A 421 -24.00 -2.89 -21.39
C GLY A 421 -22.82 -3.38 -20.54
N GLY A 422 -21.62 -2.83 -20.76
CA GLY A 422 -20.35 -3.44 -20.36
C GLY A 422 -20.29 -3.90 -18.90
N LEU A 423 -20.75 -3.09 -17.94
CA LEU A 423 -20.64 -3.44 -16.52
C LEU A 423 -21.50 -4.66 -16.11
N LEU A 424 -22.72 -4.75 -16.63
CA LEU A 424 -23.68 -5.80 -16.26
C LEU A 424 -23.36 -7.12 -16.95
N LEU A 425 -22.98 -7.06 -18.23
CA LEU A 425 -22.51 -8.22 -18.98
C LEU A 425 -21.22 -8.78 -18.37
N LEU A 426 -20.29 -7.91 -17.97
CA LEU A 426 -19.06 -8.34 -17.29
C LEU A 426 -19.33 -9.00 -15.94
N ARG A 427 -20.27 -8.49 -15.15
CA ARG A 427 -20.69 -9.15 -13.89
C ARG A 427 -21.29 -10.53 -14.14
N LEU A 428 -22.11 -10.67 -15.17
CA LEU A 428 -22.67 -11.95 -15.58
C LEU A 428 -21.58 -12.94 -16.00
N MET A 429 -20.63 -12.51 -16.85
CA MET A 429 -19.52 -13.37 -17.27
C MET A 429 -18.65 -13.81 -16.10
N VAL A 430 -18.37 -12.92 -15.15
CA VAL A 430 -17.61 -13.27 -13.94
C VAL A 430 -18.36 -14.29 -13.09
N TRP A 431 -19.67 -14.09 -12.88
CA TRP A 431 -20.53 -15.04 -12.18
C TRP A 431 -20.54 -16.41 -12.89
N GLN A 432 -20.75 -16.43 -14.20
CA GLN A 432 -20.82 -17.64 -15.01
C GLN A 432 -19.52 -18.47 -14.94
N ASN A 433 -18.37 -17.80 -15.04
CA ASN A 433 -17.07 -18.46 -15.12
C ASN A 433 -16.48 -18.82 -13.75
N HIS A 434 -16.84 -18.09 -12.69
CA HIS A 434 -16.18 -18.18 -11.39
C HIS A 434 -17.12 -18.51 -10.23
N PHE A 435 -18.35 -18.97 -10.50
CA PHE A 435 -19.29 -19.42 -9.46
C PHE A 435 -18.67 -20.40 -8.45
N HIS A 436 -18.03 -21.45 -8.96
CA HIS A 436 -17.34 -22.46 -8.15
C HIS A 436 -16.24 -21.86 -7.27
N GLU A 437 -15.61 -20.77 -7.71
CA GLU A 437 -14.59 -20.07 -6.93
C GLU A 437 -15.24 -19.32 -5.75
N PHE A 438 -16.34 -18.61 -5.99
CA PHE A 438 -17.08 -17.91 -4.93
C PHE A 438 -17.64 -18.89 -3.91
N GLU A 439 -18.14 -20.03 -4.36
CA GLU A 439 -18.68 -21.10 -3.53
C GLU A 439 -17.62 -21.71 -2.61
N ALA A 440 -16.46 -22.07 -3.17
CA ALA A 440 -15.37 -22.62 -2.39
C ALA A 440 -14.85 -21.62 -1.35
N HIS A 441 -14.74 -20.33 -1.71
CA HIS A 441 -14.38 -19.28 -0.74
C HIS A 441 -15.44 -19.12 0.35
N TRP A 442 -16.72 -19.17 0.00
CA TRP A 442 -17.81 -19.10 0.97
C TRP A 442 -17.74 -20.25 1.99
N HIS A 443 -17.55 -21.50 1.54
CA HIS A 443 -17.36 -22.66 2.42
C HIS A 443 -16.11 -22.55 3.28
N TRP A 444 -14.99 -22.09 2.70
CA TRP A 444 -13.75 -21.89 3.44
C TRP A 444 -13.91 -20.85 4.56
N LEU A 445 -14.59 -19.73 4.31
CA LEU A 445 -14.84 -18.70 5.32
C LEU A 445 -15.71 -19.23 6.47
N LYS A 446 -16.77 -20.00 6.17
CA LYS A 446 -17.60 -20.68 7.19
C LYS A 446 -16.79 -21.69 8.01
N ALA A 447 -15.91 -22.47 7.37
CA ALA A 447 -15.05 -23.43 8.04
C ALA A 447 -14.04 -22.72 8.97
N CYS A 448 -13.41 -21.63 8.51
CA CYS A 448 -12.54 -20.79 9.33
C CYS A 448 -13.26 -20.24 10.57
N ALA A 449 -14.53 -19.81 10.43
CA ALA A 449 -15.33 -19.32 11.54
C ALA A 449 -15.52 -20.41 12.60
N ALA A 450 -15.96 -21.60 12.19
CA ALA A 450 -16.21 -22.72 13.10
C ALA A 450 -14.93 -23.18 13.82
N GLU A 451 -13.80 -23.22 13.10
CA GLU A 451 -12.51 -23.64 13.66
C GLU A 451 -12.00 -22.66 14.73
N ILE A 452 -12.06 -21.35 14.47
CA ILE A 452 -11.66 -20.33 15.45
C ILE A 452 -12.63 -20.26 16.63
N GLU A 453 -13.92 -20.51 16.43
CA GLU A 453 -14.89 -20.60 17.53
C GLU A 453 -14.58 -21.75 18.49
N GLN A 454 -14.08 -22.89 17.96
CA GLN A 454 -13.67 -24.03 18.78
C GLN A 454 -12.34 -23.79 19.51
N ASN A 455 -11.43 -22.99 18.93
CA ASN A 455 -10.15 -22.68 19.54
C ASN A 455 -9.73 -21.20 19.35
N PRO A 456 -10.30 -20.27 20.14
CA PRO A 456 -9.96 -18.85 20.05
C PRO A 456 -8.51 -18.52 20.40
N ASP A 457 -7.82 -19.41 21.14
CA ASP A 457 -6.43 -19.19 21.55
C ASP A 457 -5.47 -19.16 20.35
N LEU A 458 -5.85 -19.77 19.21
CA LEU A 458 -5.10 -19.66 17.96
C LEU A 458 -4.88 -18.19 17.55
N LEU A 459 -5.88 -17.32 17.74
CA LEU A 459 -5.76 -15.89 17.43
C LEU A 459 -4.79 -15.19 18.38
N VAL A 460 -4.78 -15.58 19.65
CA VAL A 460 -3.87 -14.99 20.65
C VAL A 460 -2.43 -15.41 20.39
N VAL A 461 -2.21 -16.70 20.14
CA VAL A 461 -0.90 -17.24 19.78
C VAL A 461 -0.38 -16.54 18.53
N TRP A 462 -1.21 -16.44 17.48
CA TRP A 462 -0.89 -15.68 16.28
C TRP A 462 -0.53 -14.22 16.57
N ALA A 463 -1.30 -13.53 17.42
CA ALA A 463 -1.11 -12.12 17.72
C ALA A 463 0.18 -11.84 18.52
N LEU A 464 0.57 -12.75 19.42
CA LEU A 464 1.67 -12.53 20.36
C LEU A 464 3.01 -13.09 19.90
N GLN A 465 3.03 -14.13 19.05
CA GLN A 465 4.27 -14.73 18.55
C GLN A 465 4.97 -13.87 17.49
N ARG A 466 4.25 -12.95 16.84
CA ARG A 466 4.82 -12.09 15.81
C ARG A 466 5.67 -10.98 16.43
N ASP A 467 6.82 -10.71 15.84
CA ASP A 467 7.58 -9.51 16.16
C ASP A 467 6.76 -8.28 15.71
N PRO A 468 6.31 -7.43 16.65
CA PRO A 468 5.54 -6.24 16.31
C PRO A 468 6.30 -5.20 15.48
N GLU A 469 7.64 -5.25 15.48
CA GLU A 469 8.49 -4.35 14.69
C GLU A 469 8.87 -4.96 13.33
N SER A 470 8.71 -6.27 13.18
CA SER A 470 8.98 -6.93 11.92
C SER A 470 7.91 -6.58 10.89
N LEU A 471 8.39 -6.07 9.77
CA LEU A 471 7.60 -5.95 8.57
C LEU A 471 7.69 -7.23 7.73
N THR A 472 8.53 -8.22 8.01
CA THR A 472 8.44 -9.47 7.23
C THR A 472 7.09 -10.16 7.49
N LEU A 473 6.54 -10.76 6.42
CA LEU A 473 5.26 -11.45 6.49
C LEU A 473 5.38 -12.66 7.40
#